data_AF-A0A4R1M7T3-F1
#
_entry.id   AF-A0A4R1M7T3-F1
#
_cell.length_a   1.000
_cell.length_b   1.000
_cell.length_c   1.000
_cell.angle_alpha   90.00
_cell.angle_beta   90.00
_cell.angle_gamma   90.00
#
_symmetry.space_group_name_H-M   'P 1'
#
loop_
_entity.id
_entity.type
_entity.pdbx_description
1 polymer ?
#
loop_
_entity_poly.entity_id
_entity_poly.type
_entity_poly.pdbx_seq_one_letter_code
_entity_poly.pdbx_strand_id
1 'polypeptide(L)'
;MNGHSESREVAVEFLNTTCERLFDIWCESRSVIPLSYLLHCWPLPDWGYASVKRLSDGMRELRMSNPDALGGRVRPILGELTSCIDEILLYPRICLPRAITDSPSVEPIMYVM
;
A
#
# COMPACT_ATOMS: atom_id res chain seq x y z
N MET A 1 -5.66 18.31 18.47
CA MET A 1 -5.28 18.47 17.05
C MET A 1 -5.01 17.08 16.49
N ASN A 2 -6.04 16.41 15.94
CA ASN A 2 -5.97 15.01 15.43
C ASN A 2 -6.04 14.89 13.90
N GLY A 3 -6.11 16.03 13.18
CA GLY A 3 -6.37 16.13 11.73
C GLY A 3 -5.51 15.25 10.80
N HIS A 4 -4.31 14.87 11.22
CA HIS A 4 -3.38 14.10 10.38
C HIS A 4 -3.57 12.58 10.47
N SER A 5 -4.08 12.05 11.59
CA SER A 5 -4.35 10.61 11.72
C SER A 5 -5.63 10.21 10.98
N GLU A 6 -6.68 11.04 11.07
CA GLU A 6 -7.96 10.79 10.42
C GLU A 6 -7.83 10.78 8.88
N SER A 7 -7.06 11.68 8.28
CA SER A 7 -6.81 11.65 6.82
C SER A 7 -6.04 10.41 6.38
N ARG A 8 -5.16 9.88 7.23
CA ARG A 8 -4.40 8.66 6.94
C ARG A 8 -5.28 7.42 6.96
N GLU A 9 -6.05 7.27 8.02
CA GLU A 9 -6.92 6.11 8.20
C GLU A 9 -7.95 6.04 7.08
N VAL A 10 -8.50 7.18 6.66
CA VAL A 10 -9.40 7.28 5.50
C VAL A 10 -8.69 6.88 4.20
N ALA A 11 -7.45 7.34 3.97
CA ALA A 11 -6.70 6.98 2.77
C ALA A 11 -6.35 5.48 2.74
N VAL A 12 -5.96 4.92 3.87
CA VAL A 12 -5.67 3.49 4.05
C VAL A 12 -6.92 2.64 3.83
N GLU A 13 -8.05 3.03 4.43
CA GLU A 13 -9.33 2.35 4.25
C GLU A 13 -9.79 2.41 2.79
N PHE A 14 -9.60 3.55 2.12
CA PHE A 14 -9.86 3.70 0.70
C PHE A 14 -9.00 2.76 -0.15
N LEU A 15 -7.69 2.69 0.12
CA LEU A 15 -6.79 1.76 -0.59
C LEU A 15 -7.20 0.31 -0.35
N ASN A 16 -7.53 -0.07 0.89
CA ASN A 16 -7.97 -1.42 1.21
C ASN A 16 -9.27 -1.78 0.47
N THR A 17 -10.27 -0.91 0.56
CA THR A 17 -11.57 -1.08 -0.11
C THR A 17 -11.41 -1.17 -1.63
N THR A 18 -10.49 -0.38 -2.20
CA THR A 18 -10.18 -0.41 -3.63
C THR A 18 -9.51 -1.72 -4.03
N CYS A 19 -8.57 -2.23 -3.23
CA CYS A 19 -7.94 -3.54 -3.44
C CYS A 19 -8.96 -4.68 -3.35
N GLU A 20 -9.86 -4.64 -2.37
CA GLU A 20 -10.95 -5.61 -2.23
C GLU A 20 -11.89 -5.61 -3.43
N ARG A 21 -12.27 -4.43 -3.95
CA ARG A 21 -13.07 -4.32 -5.18
C ARG A 21 -12.35 -4.91 -6.40
N LEU A 22 -11.05 -4.66 -6.54
CA LEU A 22 -10.25 -5.24 -7.63
C LEU A 22 -10.20 -6.76 -7.51
N PHE A 23 -10.01 -7.28 -6.29
CA PHE A 23 -10.05 -8.71 -6.01
C PHE A 23 -11.39 -9.31 -6.45
N ASP A 24 -12.51 -8.71 -6.04
CA ASP A 24 -13.85 -9.21 -6.37
C ASP A 24 -14.08 -9.28 -7.89
N ILE A 25 -13.79 -8.18 -8.61
CA ILE A 25 -13.92 -8.11 -10.08
C ILE A 25 -13.06 -9.17 -10.78
N TRP A 26 -11.82 -9.38 -10.32
CA TRP A 26 -10.94 -10.37 -10.92
C TRP A 26 -11.34 -11.80 -10.56
N CYS A 27 -11.94 -12.01 -9.39
CA CYS A 27 -12.52 -13.28 -8.98
C CYS A 27 -13.74 -13.63 -9.85
N GLU A 28 -14.66 -12.68 -10.06
CA GLU A 28 -15.80 -12.81 -10.97
C GLU A 28 -15.37 -13.12 -12.41
N SER A 29 -14.33 -12.40 -12.89
CA SER A 29 -13.80 -12.57 -14.23
C SER A 29 -12.91 -13.82 -14.40
N ARG A 30 -12.64 -14.56 -13.32
CA ARG A 30 -11.69 -15.69 -13.26
C ARG A 30 -10.29 -15.34 -13.77
N SER A 31 -9.87 -14.10 -13.55
CA SER A 31 -8.59 -13.58 -14.01
C SER A 31 -7.48 -13.94 -13.02
N VAL A 32 -6.87 -15.11 -13.22
CA VAL A 32 -5.84 -15.64 -12.30
C VAL A 32 -4.58 -14.78 -12.25
N ILE A 33 -4.16 -14.22 -13.39
CA ILE A 33 -2.95 -13.39 -13.46
C ILE A 33 -3.06 -12.15 -12.55
N PRO A 34 -4.05 -11.24 -12.72
CA PRO A 34 -4.15 -10.07 -11.87
C PRO A 34 -4.43 -10.42 -10.40
N LEU A 35 -5.17 -11.50 -10.12
CA LEU A 35 -5.33 -12.01 -8.75
C LEU A 35 -3.98 -12.40 -8.14
N SER A 36 -3.14 -13.12 -8.87
CA SER A 36 -1.80 -13.50 -8.39
C SER A 36 -0.95 -12.28 -8.09
N TYR A 37 -0.99 -11.25 -8.93
CA TYR A 37 -0.28 -9.99 -8.71
C TYR A 37 -0.78 -9.23 -7.48
N LEU A 38 -2.10 -9.16 -7.31
CA LEU A 38 -2.72 -8.52 -6.15
C LEU A 38 -2.37 -9.25 -4.86
N LEU A 39 -2.55 -10.58 -4.83
CA LEU A 39 -2.26 -11.42 -3.66
C LEU A 39 -0.79 -11.40 -3.25
N HIS A 40 0.11 -11.07 -4.17
CA HIS A 40 1.54 -10.96 -3.89
C HIS A 40 1.92 -9.64 -3.19
N CYS A 41 1.06 -8.62 -3.28
CA CYS A 41 1.29 -7.28 -2.76
C CYS A 41 0.24 -6.84 -1.72
N TRP A 42 -0.89 -7.53 -1.64
CA TRP A 42 -2.02 -7.29 -0.74
C TRP A 42 -2.58 -8.65 -0.26
N PRO A 43 -2.98 -8.83 1.00
CA PRO A 43 -3.09 -7.83 2.06
C PRO A 43 -1.74 -7.35 2.62
N LEU A 44 -1.65 -6.06 2.87
CA LEU A 44 -0.42 -5.41 3.35
C LEU A 44 -0.29 -5.60 4.87
N PRO A 45 0.88 -6.02 5.39
CA PRO A 45 1.09 -6.20 6.84
C PRO A 45 1.15 -4.86 7.59
N ASP A 46 1.55 -3.79 6.89
CA ASP A 46 1.56 -2.42 7.38
C ASP A 46 1.40 -1.47 6.18
N TRP A 47 0.76 -0.33 6.39
CA TRP A 47 0.53 0.70 5.37
C TRP A 47 1.69 1.71 5.26
N GLY A 48 2.89 1.31 5.67
CA GLY A 48 4.10 2.09 5.53
C GLY A 48 4.53 2.27 4.06
N TYR A 49 5.40 3.25 3.85
CA TYR A 49 5.88 3.66 2.52
C TYR A 49 6.34 2.49 1.64
N ALA A 50 7.13 1.56 2.18
CA ALA A 50 7.67 0.44 1.41
C ALA A 50 6.58 -0.52 0.90
N SER A 51 5.60 -0.82 1.75
CA SER A 51 4.49 -1.72 1.43
C SER A 51 3.55 -1.08 0.39
N VAL A 52 3.18 0.18 0.61
CA VAL A 52 2.34 0.96 -0.31
C VAL A 52 3.02 1.14 -1.66
N LYS A 53 4.33 1.41 -1.67
CA LYS A 53 5.12 1.49 -2.91
C LYS A 53 5.14 0.15 -3.65
N ARG A 54 5.32 -0.96 -2.93
CA ARG A 54 5.29 -2.31 -3.52
C ARG A 54 3.94 -2.61 -4.19
N LEU A 55 2.82 -2.21 -3.57
CA LEU A 55 1.50 -2.32 -4.17
C LEU A 55 1.43 -1.52 -5.48
N SER A 56 1.90 -0.27 -5.48
CA SER A 56 1.94 0.57 -6.68
C SER A 56 2.78 -0.05 -7.80
N ASP A 57 3.98 -0.51 -7.49
CA ASP A 57 4.88 -1.16 -8.45
C ASP A 57 4.25 -2.45 -9.01
N GLY A 58 3.63 -3.28 -8.16
CA GLY A 58 2.95 -4.50 -8.60
C GLY A 58 1.76 -4.23 -9.52
N MET A 59 0.95 -3.22 -9.21
CA MET A 59 -0.19 -2.80 -10.05
C MET A 59 0.28 -2.17 -11.37
N ARG A 60 1.40 -1.43 -11.34
CA ARG A 60 2.02 -0.85 -12.53
C ARG A 60 2.60 -1.94 -13.42
N GLU A 61 3.27 -2.93 -12.86
CA GLU A 61 3.77 -4.08 -13.59
C GLU A 61 2.63 -4.87 -14.23
N LEU A 62 1.57 -5.16 -13.48
CA LEU A 62 0.38 -5.84 -13.99
C LEU A 62 -0.19 -5.12 -15.23
N ARG A 63 -0.26 -3.78 -15.20
CA ARG A 63 -0.73 -2.97 -16.33
C ARG A 63 0.17 -3.06 -17.56
N MET A 64 1.47 -3.20 -17.37
CA MET A 64 2.43 -3.34 -18.47
C MET A 64 2.43 -4.76 -19.04
N SER A 65 2.34 -5.77 -18.17
CA SER A 65 2.43 -7.19 -18.54
C SER A 65 1.11 -7.74 -19.09
N ASN A 66 -0.04 -7.31 -18.57
CA ASN A 66 -1.36 -7.83 -18.95
C ASN A 66 -2.41 -6.71 -19.09
N PRO A 67 -2.27 -5.83 -20.10
CA PRO A 67 -3.24 -4.77 -20.35
C PRO A 67 -4.64 -5.31 -20.71
N ASP A 68 -4.73 -6.51 -21.29
CA ASP A 68 -6.00 -7.15 -21.68
C ASP A 68 -6.80 -7.65 -20.46
N ALA A 69 -6.10 -8.09 -19.42
CA ALA A 69 -6.72 -8.47 -18.14
C ALA A 69 -7.31 -7.25 -17.40
N LEU A 70 -6.92 -6.04 -17.80
CA LEU A 70 -7.48 -4.79 -17.31
C LEU A 70 -8.69 -4.40 -18.16
N GLY A 71 -9.79 -5.12 -17.95
CA GLY A 71 -11.06 -4.80 -18.57
C GLY A 71 -11.49 -3.33 -18.31
N GLY A 72 -12.42 -2.81 -19.11
CA GLY A 72 -12.83 -1.41 -19.06
C GLY A 72 -13.29 -0.90 -17.68
N ARG A 73 -13.78 -1.80 -16.82
CA ARG A 73 -14.18 -1.51 -15.43
C ARG A 73 -12.99 -1.42 -14.45
N VAL A 74 -11.88 -2.10 -14.73
CA VAL A 74 -10.71 -2.21 -13.85
C VAL A 74 -9.75 -1.03 -14.03
N ARG A 75 -9.59 -0.55 -15.27
CA ARG A 75 -8.70 0.58 -15.59
C ARG A 75 -8.96 1.85 -14.75
N PRO A 76 -10.21 2.34 -14.56
CA PRO A 76 -10.44 3.51 -13.73
C PRO A 76 -10.09 3.24 -12.27
N ILE A 77 -10.45 2.07 -11.73
CA ILE A 77 -10.20 1.68 -10.34
C ILE A 77 -8.69 1.62 -10.06
N LEU A 78 -7.90 1.06 -10.99
CA LEU A 78 -6.44 1.08 -10.90
C LEU A 78 -5.86 2.49 -10.97
N GLY A 79 -6.45 3.36 -11.78
CA GLY A 79 -6.09 4.78 -11.85
C GLY A 79 -6.29 5.49 -10.53
N GLU A 80 -7.46 5.30 -9.90
CA GLU A 80 -7.75 5.84 -8.57
C GLU A 80 -6.81 5.29 -7.50
N LEU A 81 -6.54 3.98 -7.52
CA LEU A 81 -5.60 3.33 -6.61
C LEU A 81 -4.20 3.94 -6.74
N THR A 82 -3.66 4.01 -7.96
CA THR A 82 -2.32 4.59 -8.18
C THR A 82 -2.25 6.06 -7.83
N SER A 83 -3.30 6.85 -8.11
CA SER A 83 -3.33 8.26 -7.74
C SER A 83 -3.35 8.43 -6.22
N CYS A 84 -4.13 7.63 -5.50
CA CYS A 84 -4.18 7.69 -4.04
C CYS A 84 -2.84 7.26 -3.42
N ILE A 85 -2.21 6.23 -3.96
CA ILE A 85 -0.87 5.81 -3.55
C ILE A 85 0.14 6.94 -3.79
N ASP A 86 0.13 7.57 -4.96
CA ASP A 86 1.07 8.66 -5.29
C ASP A 86 0.94 9.82 -4.30
N GLU A 87 -0.29 10.25 -3.98
CA GLU A 87 -0.55 11.26 -2.96
C GLU A 87 0.03 10.85 -1.60
N ILE A 88 -0.15 9.60 -1.17
CA ILE A 88 0.40 9.09 0.09
C ILE A 88 1.94 9.08 0.08
N LEU A 89 2.56 8.74 -1.06
CA LEU A 89 4.01 8.70 -1.21
C LEU A 89 4.62 10.11 -1.30
N LEU A 90 3.91 11.07 -1.89
CA LEU A 90 4.29 12.48 -1.99
C LEU A 90 4.18 13.22 -0.65
N TYR A 91 3.25 12.80 0.21
CA TYR A 91 3.08 13.30 1.57
C TYR A 91 3.48 12.25 2.62
N PRO A 92 4.78 11.89 2.73
CA PRO A 92 5.25 10.82 3.63
C PRO A 92 5.05 11.13 5.12
N ARG A 93 4.67 12.37 5.48
CA ARG A 93 4.26 12.73 6.84
C ARG A 93 2.98 12.01 7.29
N ILE A 94 2.22 11.49 6.34
CA ILE A 94 1.06 10.64 6.56
C ILE A 94 1.56 9.19 6.84
N CYS A 95 2.49 8.65 6.06
CA CYS A 95 2.90 7.24 6.13
C CYS A 95 4.14 6.89 6.96
N LEU A 96 4.59 7.72 7.91
CA LEU A 96 5.58 7.23 8.87
C LEU A 96 4.92 6.17 9.76
N PRO A 97 5.44 4.93 9.81
CA PRO A 97 5.33 4.17 11.04
C PRO A 97 5.91 5.08 12.10
N ARG A 98 5.23 5.23 13.24
CA ARG A 98 5.89 5.74 14.44
C ARG A 98 7.11 4.86 14.60
N ALA A 99 8.29 5.38 14.27
CA ALA A 99 9.54 4.63 14.40
C ALA A 99 9.55 4.15 15.83
N ILE A 100 9.37 2.84 16.02
CA ILE A 100 9.72 2.20 17.27
C ILE A 100 11.24 2.26 17.25
N THR A 101 11.79 3.38 17.70
CA THR A 101 13.11 3.40 18.30
C THR A 101 13.02 2.55 19.56
N ASP A 102 12.95 1.23 19.37
CA ASP A 102 13.50 0.28 20.33
C ASP A 102 15.01 0.35 20.10
N SER A 103 15.61 1.41 20.65
CA SER A 103 17.03 1.36 20.96
C SER A 103 17.12 0.49 22.22
N PRO A 104 17.73 -0.71 22.20
CA PRO A 104 18.16 -1.31 23.43
C PRO A 104 19.16 -0.34 24.07
N SER A 105 18.85 0.11 25.28
CA SER A 105 19.74 0.93 26.11
C SER A 105 21.11 0.26 26.16
N VAL A 106 22.12 0.84 25.52
CA VAL A 106 23.50 0.60 25.91
C VAL A 106 23.79 1.60 27.03
N GLU A 107 23.65 1.12 28.26
CA GLU A 107 24.11 1.88 29.43
C GLU A 107 25.62 2.11 29.28
N PRO A 108 26.12 3.35 29.46
CA PRO A 108 27.55 3.58 29.51
C PRO A 108 28.10 2.93 30.78
N ILE A 109 28.86 1.85 30.59
CA ILE A 109 29.70 1.26 31.64
C ILE A 109 30.68 2.35 32.07
N MET A 110 30.41 2.93 33.24
CA MET A 110 31.34 3.80 33.95
C MET A 110 32.60 3.00 34.28
N TYR A 111 33.68 3.22 33.53
CA TYR A 111 35.01 2.83 33.97
C TYR A 111 35.43 3.79 35.09
N VAL A 112 35.31 3.34 36.34
CA VAL A 112 35.99 3.96 37.48
C VAL A 112 37.44 3.50 37.43
N MET A 113 38.36 4.47 37.30
CA MET A 113 39.80 4.31 37.48
C MET A 113 40.18 4.62 38.93
#